data_AF-A0A6I1W5J3-F1
#
_entry.id   AF-A0A6I1W5J3-F1
#
_cell.length_a   1.000
_cell.length_b   1.000
_cell.length_c   1.000
_cell.angle_alpha   90.00
_cell.angle_beta   90.00
_cell.angle_gamma   90.00
#
_symmetry.space_group_name_H-M   'P 1'
#
loop_
_entity.id
_entity.type
_entity.pdbx_description
1 polymer ?
#
loop_
_entity_poly.entity_id
_entity_poly.type
_entity_poly.pdbx_seq_one_letter_code
_entity_poly.pdbx_strand_id
1 'polypeptide(L)'
;INQTERNIDEECLRILARRQPAASDLRLIISISKSVIDLERIGDEATKIARRAIQLCEEGEAPRGYVEVRHIGDQVRNMVRDALDAFARFDADLALSVAQYDKIIDREYKTALRELATYMMEDPRSITRVLSII
;
A
#
# COMPACT_ATOMS: atom_id res chain seq x y z
N ILE A 1 -8.35 -7.25 9.48
CA ILE A 1 -6.91 -6.91 9.47
C ILE A 1 -6.49 -6.38 10.84
N ASN A 2 -7.20 -5.38 11.39
CA ASN A 2 -6.87 -4.74 12.68
C ASN A 2 -6.88 -5.73 13.86
N GLN A 3 -7.79 -6.72 13.87
CA GLN A 3 -7.75 -7.77 14.89
C GLN A 3 -6.53 -8.69 14.74
N THR A 4 -6.11 -8.96 13.50
CA THR A 4 -4.94 -9.80 13.21
C THR A 4 -3.65 -9.11 13.64
N GLU A 5 -3.52 -7.81 13.38
CA GLU A 5 -2.43 -6.95 13.89
C GLU A 5 -2.31 -7.07 15.42
N ARG A 6 -3.40 -6.81 16.15
CA ARG A 6 -3.43 -6.92 17.63
C ARG A 6 -3.01 -8.30 18.13
N ASN A 7 -3.50 -9.36 17.48
CA ASN A 7 -3.17 -10.73 17.86
C ASN A 7 -1.67 -11.00 17.67
N ILE A 8 -1.07 -10.55 16.58
CA ILE A 8 0.36 -10.75 16.30
C ILE A 8 1.22 -9.92 17.26
N ASP A 9 0.83 -8.69 17.57
CA ASP A 9 1.55 -7.87 18.55
C ASP A 9 1.51 -8.49 19.96
N GLU A 10 0.37 -9.06 20.37
CA GLU A 10 0.28 -9.77 21.64
C GLU A 10 1.19 -11.02 21.67
N GLU A 11 1.24 -11.76 20.56
CA GLU A 11 2.14 -12.91 20.39
C GLU A 11 3.62 -12.47 20.51
N CYS A 12 4.00 -11.37 19.85
CA CYS A 12 5.35 -10.81 19.92
C CYS A 12 5.72 -10.43 21.36
N LEU A 13 4.85 -9.72 22.07
CA LEU A 13 5.05 -9.37 23.48
C LEU A 13 5.20 -10.60 24.36
N ARG A 14 4.39 -11.63 24.13
CA ARG A 14 4.45 -12.90 24.86
C ARG A 14 5.77 -13.62 24.66
N ILE A 15 6.32 -13.61 23.44
CA ILE A 15 7.63 -14.21 23.14
C ILE A 15 8.74 -13.43 23.85
N LEU A 16 8.72 -12.10 23.77
CA LEU A 16 9.71 -11.23 24.44
C LEU A 16 9.71 -11.45 25.95
N ALA A 17 8.53 -11.49 26.57
CA ALA A 17 8.38 -11.66 28.01
C ALA A 17 8.82 -13.03 28.52
N ARG A 18 8.67 -14.09 27.73
CA ARG A 18 8.87 -15.47 28.19
C ARG A 18 10.19 -16.11 27.79
N ARG A 19 10.84 -15.64 26.72
CA ARG A 19 11.91 -16.41 26.07
C ARG A 19 13.27 -15.71 25.95
N GLN A 20 13.39 -14.45 26.37
CA GLN A 20 14.63 -13.65 26.29
C GLN A 20 15.44 -13.93 25.00
N PRO A 21 14.87 -13.63 23.82
CA PRO A 21 15.40 -14.05 22.54
C PRO A 21 16.83 -13.52 22.29
N ALA A 22 17.63 -14.31 21.58
CA ALA A 22 18.95 -13.90 21.13
C ALA A 22 18.86 -12.80 20.05
N ALA A 23 19.99 -12.18 19.69
CA ALA A 23 20.02 -11.00 18.82
C ALA A 23 19.38 -11.20 17.42
N SER A 24 19.44 -12.40 16.83
CA SER A 24 18.74 -12.72 15.57
C SER A 24 17.22 -12.75 15.76
N ASP A 25 16.78 -13.44 16.80
CA ASP A 25 15.37 -13.69 17.08
C ASP A 25 14.67 -12.42 17.53
N LEU A 26 15.39 -11.59 18.31
CA LEU A 26 14.92 -10.26 18.70
C LEU A 26 14.73 -9.36 17.47
N ARG A 27 15.67 -9.38 16.51
CA ARG A 27 15.52 -8.63 15.25
C ARG A 27 14.29 -9.11 14.47
N LEU A 28 14.09 -10.42 14.35
CA LEU A 28 12.92 -10.97 13.68
C LEU A 28 11.61 -10.51 14.34
N ILE A 29 11.50 -10.60 15.67
CA ILE A 29 10.29 -10.18 16.41
C ILE A 29 10.01 -8.68 16.19
N ILE A 30 11.04 -7.84 16.26
CA ILE A 30 10.90 -6.39 16.00
C ILE A 30 10.46 -6.14 14.56
N SER A 31 11.02 -6.86 13.59
CA SER A 31 10.62 -6.76 12.18
C SER A 31 9.17 -7.18 11.97
N ILE A 32 8.71 -8.26 12.62
CA ILE A 32 7.31 -8.71 12.58
C ILE A 32 6.40 -7.60 13.12
N SER A 33 6.64 -7.13 14.35
CA SER A 33 5.79 -6.11 14.99
C SER A 33 5.71 -4.81 14.19
N LYS A 34 6.80 -4.40 13.52
CA LYS A 34 6.75 -3.24 12.60
C LYS A 34 5.98 -3.54 11.33
N SER A 35 6.21 -4.71 10.71
CA SER A 35 5.58 -5.07 9.44
C SER A 35 4.06 -5.23 9.55
N VAL A 36 3.53 -5.65 10.71
CA VAL A 36 2.07 -5.77 10.89
C VAL A 36 1.36 -4.43 10.89
N ILE A 37 2.01 -3.38 11.41
CA ILE A 37 1.49 -2.00 11.34
C ILE A 37 1.43 -1.56 9.87
N ASP A 38 2.48 -1.85 9.08
CA ASP A 38 2.49 -1.49 7.66
C ASP A 38 1.41 -2.25 6.87
N LEU A 39 1.18 -3.53 7.18
CA LEU A 39 0.11 -4.33 6.56
C LEU A 39 -1.29 -3.85 6.94
N GLU A 40 -1.48 -3.40 8.17
CA GLU A 40 -2.73 -2.77 8.61
C GLU A 40 -3.01 -1.50 7.81
N ARG A 41 -2.01 -0.63 7.69
CA ARG A 41 -2.11 0.61 6.90
C ARG A 41 -2.41 0.37 5.43
N ILE A 42 -1.84 -0.67 4.82
CA ILE A 42 -2.18 -1.08 3.44
C ILE A 42 -3.66 -1.45 3.34
N GLY A 43 -4.20 -2.17 4.33
CA GLY A 43 -5.61 -2.51 4.40
C GLY A 43 -6.52 -1.29 4.55
N ASP A 44 -6.08 -0.30 5.33
CA ASP A 44 -6.78 0.97 5.50
C ASP A 44 -6.81 1.80 4.21
N GLU A 45 -5.68 1.90 3.50
CA GLU A 45 -5.65 2.56 2.18
C GLU A 45 -6.54 1.83 1.16
N ALA A 46 -6.54 0.50 1.14
CA ALA A 46 -7.45 -0.28 0.30
C ALA A 46 -8.92 0.00 0.63
N THR A 47 -9.25 0.20 1.90
CA THR A 47 -10.61 0.57 2.34
C THR A 47 -11.00 1.97 1.84
N LYS A 48 -10.07 2.94 1.84
CA LYS A 48 -10.32 4.27 1.28
C LYS A 48 -10.57 4.20 -0.23
N ILE A 49 -9.78 3.42 -0.97
CA ILE A 49 -9.99 3.19 -2.41
C ILE A 49 -11.37 2.59 -2.68
N ALA A 50 -11.80 1.59 -1.88
CA ALA A 50 -13.12 0.99 -2.03
C ALA A 50 -14.26 2.01 -1.80
N ARG A 51 -14.12 2.90 -0.81
CA ARG A 51 -15.11 3.98 -0.57
C ARG A 51 -15.16 4.98 -1.73
N ARG A 52 -14.00 5.35 -2.29
CA ARG A 52 -13.91 6.20 -3.48
C ARG A 52 -14.57 5.56 -4.70
N ALA A 53 -14.38 4.26 -4.89
CA ALA A 53 -15.04 3.53 -5.96
C ALA A 53 -16.58 3.56 -5.84
N ILE A 54 -17.13 3.41 -4.62
CA ILE A 54 -18.58 3.54 -4.38
C ILE A 54 -19.05 4.95 -4.71
N GLN A 55 -18.33 5.97 -4.25
CA GLN A 55 -18.65 7.38 -4.53
C GLN A 55 -18.69 7.68 -6.04
N LEU A 56 -17.74 7.15 -6.81
CA LEU A 56 -17.71 7.29 -8.27
C LEU A 56 -18.89 6.61 -8.97
N CYS A 57 -19.37 5.48 -8.44
CA CYS A 57 -20.57 4.83 -8.96
C CYS A 57 -21.84 5.69 -8.75
N GLU A 58 -21.88 6.49 -7.68
CA GLU A 58 -23.01 7.36 -7.34
C GLU A 58 -22.96 8.72 -8.06
N GLU A 59 -21.78 9.33 -8.17
CA GLU A 59 -21.55 10.65 -8.78
C GLU A 59 -21.37 10.60 -10.31
N GLY A 60 -21.24 9.40 -10.86
CA GLY A 60 -20.98 9.13 -12.27
C GLY A 60 -19.50 8.98 -12.57
N GLU A 61 -19.19 8.14 -13.57
CA GLU A 61 -17.82 7.79 -13.94
C GLU A 61 -16.97 9.03 -14.25
N ALA A 62 -15.71 9.00 -13.84
CA ALA A 62 -14.77 10.03 -14.22
C ALA A 62 -14.39 9.85 -15.70
N PRO A 63 -14.03 10.93 -16.40
CA PRO A 63 -13.70 10.82 -17.82
C PRO A 63 -12.38 10.07 -18.08
N ARG A 64 -11.44 10.05 -17.11
CA ARG A 64 -10.05 9.58 -17.24
C ARG A 64 -9.49 9.11 -15.90
N GLY A 65 -8.37 8.38 -15.91
CA GLY A 65 -7.63 8.00 -14.70
C GLY A 65 -7.72 6.52 -14.30
N TYR A 66 -8.67 5.76 -14.87
CA TYR A 66 -8.86 4.34 -14.55
C TYR A 66 -7.70 3.45 -15.02
N VAL A 67 -7.06 3.78 -16.14
CA VAL A 67 -5.95 2.99 -16.69
C VAL A 67 -4.72 3.14 -15.80
N GLU A 68 -4.47 4.36 -15.36
CA GLU A 68 -3.37 4.77 -14.49
C GLU A 68 -3.54 4.15 -13.10
N VAL A 69 -4.74 4.26 -12.50
CA VAL A 69 -5.05 3.62 -11.22
C VAL A 69 -4.92 2.10 -11.29
N ARG A 70 -5.40 1.47 -12.38
CA ARG A 70 -5.24 0.03 -12.56
C ARG A 70 -3.77 -0.37 -12.68
N HIS A 71 -2.99 0.38 -13.46
CA HIS A 71 -1.57 0.10 -13.66
C HIS A 71 -0.77 0.20 -12.35
N ILE A 72 -0.91 1.34 -11.65
CA ILE A 72 -0.27 1.57 -10.35
C ILE A 72 -0.76 0.55 -9.32
N GLY A 73 -2.06 0.25 -9.31
CA GLY A 73 -2.64 -0.75 -8.41
C GLY A 73 -2.05 -2.14 -8.61
N ASP A 74 -1.85 -2.58 -9.85
CA ASP A 74 -1.22 -3.87 -10.14
C ASP A 74 0.27 -3.90 -9.74
N GLN A 75 1.00 -2.80 -9.93
CA GLN A 75 2.39 -2.66 -9.47
C GLN A 75 2.50 -2.71 -7.94
N VAL A 76 1.67 -1.96 -7.21
CA VAL A 76 1.64 -1.96 -5.74
C VAL A 76 1.28 -3.34 -5.20
N ARG A 77 0.31 -4.03 -5.82
CA ARG A 77 -0.05 -5.41 -5.45
C ARG A 77 1.13 -6.38 -5.60
N ASN A 78 1.96 -6.20 -6.62
CA ASN A 78 3.17 -7.00 -6.79
C ASN A 78 4.23 -6.63 -5.76
N MET A 79 4.45 -5.34 -5.47
CA MET A 79 5.37 -4.92 -4.41
C MET A 79 5.02 -5.51 -3.04
N VAL A 80 3.74 -5.53 -2.66
CA VAL A 80 3.29 -6.14 -1.39
C VAL A 80 3.61 -7.63 -1.37
N ARG A 81 3.37 -8.33 -2.49
CA ARG A 81 3.69 -9.76 -2.61
C ARG A 81 5.18 -10.01 -2.49
N ASP A 82 5.99 -9.27 -3.23
CA ASP A 82 7.45 -9.44 -3.27
C ASP A 82 8.08 -9.06 -1.93
N ALA A 83 7.54 -8.05 -1.22
CA ALA A 83 7.98 -7.72 0.14
C ALA A 83 7.70 -8.86 1.14
N LEU A 84 6.54 -9.50 1.04
CA LEU A 84 6.18 -10.64 1.89
C LEU A 84 7.02 -11.88 1.54
N ASP A 85 7.26 -12.14 0.26
CA ASP A 85 8.13 -13.22 -0.19
C ASP A 85 9.59 -13.01 0.26
N ALA A 86 10.10 -11.78 0.15
CA ALA A 86 11.41 -11.40 0.64
C ALA A 86 11.55 -11.63 2.15
N PHE A 87 10.54 -11.20 2.90
CA PHE A 87 10.49 -11.42 4.34
C PHE A 87 10.46 -12.90 4.71
N ALA A 88 9.61 -13.70 4.05
CA ALA A 88 9.46 -15.13 4.31
C ALA A 88 10.73 -15.94 4.00
N ARG A 89 11.54 -15.49 3.03
CA ARG A 89 12.76 -16.16 2.59
C ARG A 89 14.05 -15.55 3.16
N PHE A 90 13.95 -14.49 3.96
CA PHE A 90 15.09 -13.68 4.40
C PHE A 90 15.95 -13.16 3.22
N ASP A 91 15.30 -12.85 2.11
CA ASP A 91 15.94 -12.40 0.87
C ASP A 91 16.10 -10.87 0.88
N ALA A 92 17.28 -10.41 1.29
CA ALA A 92 17.61 -8.99 1.37
C ALA A 92 17.73 -8.32 -0.01
N ASP A 93 18.10 -9.08 -1.04
CA ASP A 93 18.27 -8.55 -2.40
C ASP A 93 16.90 -8.28 -3.04
N LEU A 94 15.95 -9.20 -2.87
CA LEU A 94 14.56 -8.98 -3.27
C LEU A 94 13.97 -7.79 -2.51
N ALA A 95 14.15 -7.71 -1.19
CA ALA A 95 13.68 -6.59 -0.39
C ALA A 95 14.23 -5.23 -0.87
N LEU A 96 15.53 -5.18 -1.22
CA LEU A 96 16.16 -3.98 -1.76
C LEU A 96 15.57 -3.60 -3.12
N SER A 97 15.32 -4.59 -4.00
CA SER A 97 14.71 -4.34 -5.30
C SER A 97 13.29 -3.77 -5.19
N VAL A 98 12.48 -4.28 -4.25
CA VAL A 98 11.14 -3.74 -3.94
C VAL A 98 11.23 -2.29 -3.47
N ALA A 99 12.14 -1.99 -2.53
CA ALA A 99 12.34 -0.62 -2.04
C ALA A 99 12.81 0.35 -3.14
N GLN A 100 13.55 -0.12 -4.14
CA GLN A 100 13.95 0.69 -5.29
C GLN A 100 12.81 0.89 -6.29
N TYR A 101 11.95 -0.11 -6.45
CA TYR A 101 10.81 -0.07 -7.36
C TYR A 101 9.76 0.97 -6.95
N ASP A 102 9.63 1.25 -5.65
CA ASP A 102 8.79 2.33 -5.10
C ASP A 102 9.00 3.68 -5.81
N LYS A 103 10.26 4.02 -6.11
CA LYS A 103 10.61 5.27 -6.82
C LYS A 103 10.06 5.34 -8.25
N ILE A 104 9.85 4.19 -8.87
CA ILE A 104 9.27 4.09 -10.22
C ILE A 104 7.77 4.35 -10.12
N ILE A 105 7.08 3.70 -9.18
CA ILE A 105 5.65 3.92 -8.93
C ILE A 105 5.38 5.39 -8.58
N ASP A 106 6.19 6.00 -7.72
CA ASP A 106 6.10 7.43 -7.37
C ASP A 106 6.17 8.36 -8.58
N ARG A 107 7.03 8.01 -9.55
CA ARG A 107 7.18 8.79 -10.79
C ARG A 107 5.97 8.62 -11.70
N GLU A 108 5.43 7.41 -11.80
CA GLU A 108 4.23 7.11 -12.58
C GLU A 108 3.02 7.82 -11.99
N TYR A 109 2.83 7.74 -10.67
CA TYR A 109 1.79 8.48 -9.95
C TYR A 109 1.85 9.99 -10.22
N LYS A 110 3.04 10.60 -10.10
CA LYS A 110 3.22 12.04 -10.42
C LYS A 110 2.94 12.38 -11.87
N THR A 111 3.08 11.43 -12.78
CA THR A 111 2.81 11.63 -14.21
C THR A 111 1.32 11.53 -14.48
N ALA A 112 0.65 10.53 -13.94
CA ALA A 112 -0.81 10.40 -13.96
C ALA A 112 -1.49 11.63 -13.35
N LEU A 113 -1.00 12.13 -12.21
CA LEU A 113 -1.56 13.32 -11.57
C LEU A 113 -1.44 14.57 -12.45
N ARG A 114 -0.32 14.74 -13.17
CA ARG A 114 -0.12 15.86 -14.10
C ARG A 114 -1.09 15.77 -15.28
N GLU A 115 -1.30 14.58 -15.82
CA GLU A 115 -2.25 14.35 -16.90
C GLU A 115 -3.70 14.64 -16.45
N LEU A 116 -4.10 14.12 -15.29
CA LEU A 116 -5.41 14.37 -14.71
C LEU A 116 -5.64 15.85 -14.38
N ALA A 117 -4.59 16.58 -13.97
CA ALA A 117 -4.67 18.02 -13.77
C ALA A 117 -4.95 18.79 -15.07
N THR A 118 -4.41 18.36 -16.21
CA THR A 118 -4.71 18.97 -17.51
C THR A 118 -6.19 18.78 -17.86
N TYR A 119 -6.75 17.58 -17.67
CA TYR A 119 -8.17 17.33 -17.91
C TYR A 119 -9.09 18.17 -17.00
N MET A 120 -8.71 18.36 -15.74
CA MET A 120 -9.42 19.23 -14.80
C MET A 120 -9.44 20.70 -15.26
N MET A 121 -8.40 21.17 -15.95
CA MET A 121 -8.34 22.52 -16.52
C MET A 121 -9.20 22.65 -17.79
N GLU A 122 -9.30 21.59 -18.60
CA GLU A 122 -10.11 21.57 -19.82
C GLU A 122 -11.62 21.52 -19.53
N ASP A 123 -12.04 20.73 -18.53
CA ASP A 123 -13.43 20.70 -18.06
C ASP A 123 -13.50 20.81 -16.52
N PRO A 124 -13.75 22.02 -15.98
CA PRO A 124 -13.87 22.23 -14.53
C PRO A 124 -14.99 21.41 -13.86
N ARG A 125 -16.00 20.93 -14.61
CA ARG A 125 -17.06 20.07 -14.08
C ARG A 125 -16.57 18.66 -13.78
N SER A 126 -15.41 18.28 -14.32
CA SER A 126 -14.79 16.98 -14.09
C SER A 126 -13.95 16.92 -12.82
N ILE A 127 -13.62 18.05 -12.19
CA ILE A 127 -12.71 18.16 -11.03
C ILE A 127 -13.06 17.18 -9.91
N THR A 128 -14.31 17.19 -9.44
CA THR A 128 -14.74 16.33 -8.33
C THR A 128 -14.56 14.85 -8.66
N ARG A 129 -14.93 14.43 -9.88
CA ARG A 129 -14.85 13.03 -10.30
C ARG A 129 -13.40 12.58 -10.54
N VAL A 130 -12.57 13.45 -11.09
CA VAL A 130 -11.14 13.17 -11.29
C VAL A 130 -10.41 13.09 -9.94
N LEU A 131 -10.73 13.96 -8.98
CA LEU A 131 -10.21 13.87 -7.61
C LEU A 131 -10.67 12.63 -6.86
N SER A 132 -11.85 12.09 -7.17
CA SER A 132 -12.34 10.85 -6.57
C SER A 132 -11.63 9.60 -7.09
N ILE A 133 -10.89 9.68 -8.21
CA ILE A 133 -10.06 8.59 -8.74
C ILE A 133 -8.65 8.57 -8.13
N ILE A 134 -8.12 9.74 -7.79
CA ILE A 134 -6.78 9.94 -7.21
C ILE A 134 -6.81 9.65 -5.70
#